data_AF-A0A7S6MI45-F1
#
_entry.id   AF-A0A7S6MI45-F1
#
_cell.length_a   1.000
_cell.length_b   1.000
_cell.length_c   1.000
_cell.angle_alpha   90.00
_cell.angle_beta   90.00
_cell.angle_gamma   90.00
#
_symmetry.space_group_name_H-M   'P 1'
#
loop_
_entity.id
_entity.type
_entity.pdbx_description
1 polymer ?
#
loop_
_entity_poly.entity_id
_entity_poly.type
_entity_poly.pdbx_seq_one_letter_code
_entity_poly.pdbx_strand_id
1 'polypeptide(L)'
;MENQNTGQSSHQSGDDLKSLEAEIREALANGTHVKETVHRLTLKAMNAKNIDLDSLQRIVTAVLQGVHDGATQQLQHAADQTQAAKSQVTEAVAGLDAALAGFAQASKLAVEEAAGQAKKFSEQELTRTRSDLEGLENLFLDTLHQTATAAQGLLSDVLHDLSRHAKNNGTAVGSQLKETLATFAQQVASVGHAQLETGASLAHTTADIIGKIASGVLSGINDQSKK
;
A
#
# COMPACT_ATOMS: atom_id res chain seq x y z
N MET A 1 -23.19 -3.15 28.18
CA MET A 1 -23.50 -2.56 26.85
C MET A 1 -22.78 -3.42 25.84
N GLU A 2 -23.51 -4.38 25.25
CA GLU A 2 -22.97 -5.40 24.36
C GLU A 2 -22.67 -4.85 22.96
N ASN A 3 -21.55 -5.32 22.44
CA ASN A 3 -20.95 -4.99 21.16
C ASN A 3 -21.76 -5.63 20.00
N GLN A 4 -22.57 -4.83 19.29
CA GLN A 4 -23.35 -5.27 18.12
C GLN A 4 -22.78 -4.80 16.77
N ASN A 5 -21.58 -4.21 16.73
CA ASN A 5 -21.10 -3.50 15.53
C ASN A 5 -20.18 -4.31 14.60
N THR A 6 -19.86 -5.56 14.92
CA THR A 6 -18.92 -6.37 14.11
C THR A 6 -19.61 -7.18 13.00
N GLY A 7 -20.91 -7.46 13.11
CA GLY A 7 -21.64 -8.26 12.11
C GLY A 7 -22.09 -7.50 10.85
N GLN A 8 -22.44 -6.21 10.98
CA GLN A 8 -22.94 -5.41 9.84
C GLN A 8 -21.82 -5.01 8.86
N SER A 9 -20.66 -4.61 9.39
CA SER A 9 -19.52 -4.16 8.57
C SER A 9 -18.98 -5.28 7.67
N SER A 10 -18.90 -6.51 8.17
CA SER A 10 -18.42 -7.67 7.41
C SER A 10 -19.39 -8.11 6.31
N HIS A 11 -20.71 -7.99 6.55
CA HIS A 11 -21.72 -8.30 5.52
C HIS A 11 -21.71 -7.26 4.40
N GLN A 12 -21.62 -5.96 4.75
CA GLN A 12 -21.57 -4.87 3.77
C GLN A 12 -20.32 -4.93 2.89
N SER A 13 -19.14 -5.18 3.48
CA SER A 13 -17.90 -5.33 2.70
C SER A 13 -17.94 -6.55 1.77
N GLY A 14 -18.60 -7.64 2.17
CA GLY A 14 -18.79 -8.81 1.31
C GLY A 14 -19.69 -8.53 0.10
N ASP A 15 -20.76 -7.75 0.31
CA ASP A 15 -21.66 -7.34 -0.76
C ASP A 15 -21.01 -6.32 -1.72
N ASP A 16 -20.21 -5.40 -1.20
CA ASP A 16 -19.45 -4.42 -2.01
C ASP A 16 -18.43 -5.12 -2.94
N LEU A 17 -17.73 -6.14 -2.45
CA LEU A 17 -16.77 -6.91 -3.25
C LEU A 17 -17.46 -7.73 -4.35
N LYS A 18 -18.63 -8.31 -4.06
CA LYS A 18 -19.44 -9.00 -5.09
C LYS A 18 -19.98 -8.02 -6.14
N SER A 19 -20.38 -6.82 -5.72
CA SER A 19 -20.78 -5.75 -6.66
C SER A 19 -19.61 -5.37 -7.56
N LEU A 20 -18.42 -5.17 -6.99
CA LEU A 20 -17.21 -4.87 -7.75
C LEU A 20 -16.91 -5.96 -8.78
N GLU A 21 -16.90 -7.24 -8.37
CA GLU A 21 -16.68 -8.37 -9.27
C GLU A 21 -17.68 -8.38 -10.44
N ALA A 22 -18.96 -8.15 -10.16
CA ALA A 22 -20.02 -8.08 -11.17
C ALA A 22 -19.85 -6.89 -12.13
N GLU A 23 -19.55 -5.70 -11.61
CA GLU A 23 -19.31 -4.48 -12.40
C GLU A 23 -18.08 -4.64 -13.31
N ILE A 24 -17.02 -5.30 -12.84
CA ILE A 24 -15.82 -5.58 -13.64
C ILE A 24 -16.11 -6.59 -14.74
N ARG A 25 -16.81 -7.69 -14.41
CA ARG A 25 -17.25 -8.69 -15.39
C ARG A 25 -18.08 -8.06 -16.51
N GLU A 26 -19.02 -7.19 -16.16
CA GLU A 26 -19.84 -6.46 -17.14
C GLU A 26 -19.01 -5.49 -17.97
N ALA A 27 -18.11 -4.72 -17.36
CA ALA A 27 -17.20 -3.83 -18.07
C ALA A 27 -16.36 -4.58 -19.11
N LEU A 28 -15.87 -5.77 -18.75
CA LEU A 28 -15.11 -6.62 -19.66
C LEU A 28 -15.98 -7.07 -20.84
N ALA A 29 -17.17 -7.60 -20.55
CA ALA A 29 -18.09 -8.09 -21.58
C ALA A 29 -18.56 -6.98 -22.55
N ASN A 30 -18.70 -5.74 -22.07
CA ASN A 30 -19.04 -4.57 -22.89
C ASN A 30 -17.88 -4.08 -23.77
N GLY A 31 -16.64 -4.35 -23.36
CA GLY A 31 -15.43 -4.15 -24.18
C GLY A 31 -15.05 -2.72 -24.53
N THR A 32 -15.74 -1.72 -23.98
CA THR A 32 -15.50 -0.31 -24.27
C THR A 32 -14.85 0.36 -23.07
N HIS A 33 -13.69 1.00 -23.27
CA HIS A 33 -12.92 1.69 -22.21
C HIS A 33 -12.66 0.80 -20.99
N VAL A 34 -12.24 -0.45 -21.23
CA VAL A 34 -12.10 -1.47 -20.19
C VAL A 34 -11.09 -1.01 -19.15
N LYS A 35 -9.93 -0.53 -19.61
CA LYS A 35 -8.86 -0.03 -18.74
C LYS A 35 -9.36 1.07 -17.79
N GLU A 36 -9.99 2.10 -18.33
CA GLU A 36 -10.48 3.25 -17.55
C GLU A 36 -11.58 2.84 -16.57
N THR A 37 -12.46 1.94 -17.01
CA THR A 37 -13.57 1.45 -16.18
C THR A 37 -13.06 0.63 -15.00
N VAL A 38 -12.16 -0.33 -15.24
CA VAL A 38 -11.54 -1.15 -14.19
C VAL A 38 -10.73 -0.27 -13.23
N HIS A 39 -9.98 0.69 -13.75
CA HIS A 39 -9.23 1.65 -12.94
C HIS A 39 -10.15 2.41 -11.98
N ARG A 40 -11.23 3.01 -12.51
CA ARG A 40 -12.19 3.79 -11.72
C ARG A 40 -12.91 2.94 -10.67
N LEU A 41 -13.35 1.74 -11.03
CA LEU A 41 -14.06 0.84 -10.12
C LEU A 41 -13.15 0.37 -8.99
N THR A 42 -11.90 0.06 -9.30
CA THR A 42 -10.89 -0.32 -8.30
C THR A 42 -10.60 0.82 -7.33
N LEU A 43 -10.40 2.05 -7.84
CA LEU A 43 -10.23 3.25 -6.99
C LEU A 43 -11.45 3.49 -6.09
N LYS A 44 -12.66 3.32 -6.62
CA LYS A 44 -13.91 3.45 -5.85
C LYS A 44 -13.95 2.45 -4.69
N ALA A 45 -13.54 1.21 -4.92
CA ALA A 45 -13.48 0.18 -3.89
C ALA A 45 -12.43 0.47 -2.81
N MET A 46 -11.30 1.09 -3.19
CA MET A 46 -10.24 1.50 -2.25
C MET A 46 -10.57 2.79 -1.48
N ASN A 47 -11.66 3.49 -1.78
CA ASN A 47 -12.01 4.73 -1.07
C ASN A 47 -12.70 4.49 0.30
N ALA A 48 -12.70 3.25 0.79
CA ALA A 48 -13.21 2.93 2.12
C ALA A 48 -12.28 3.46 3.22
N LYS A 49 -12.83 3.78 4.41
CA LYS A 49 -12.02 4.24 5.54
C LYS A 49 -11.11 3.10 6.03
N ASN A 50 -9.81 3.39 6.12
CA ASN A 50 -8.75 2.49 6.61
C ASN A 50 -8.50 1.27 5.72
N ILE A 51 -7.97 1.51 4.52
CA ILE A 51 -7.44 0.45 3.66
C ILE A 51 -6.12 -0.08 4.23
N ASP A 52 -6.06 -1.39 4.46
CA ASP A 52 -4.84 -2.15 4.75
C ASP A 52 -4.57 -3.20 3.67
N LEU A 53 -3.45 -3.90 3.78
CA LEU A 53 -3.02 -4.89 2.78
C LEU A 53 -4.04 -6.03 2.59
N ASP A 54 -4.70 -6.49 3.66
CA ASP A 54 -5.74 -7.53 3.59
C ASP A 54 -6.99 -7.03 2.83
N SER A 55 -7.36 -5.76 3.01
CA SER A 55 -8.45 -5.13 2.27
C SER A 55 -8.10 -4.98 0.79
N LEU A 56 -6.86 -4.56 0.49
CA LEU A 56 -6.35 -4.50 -0.89
C LEU A 56 -6.34 -5.86 -1.54
N GLN A 57 -5.92 -6.92 -0.83
CA GLN A 57 -5.94 -8.28 -1.36
C GLN A 57 -7.33 -8.67 -1.83
N ARG A 58 -8.34 -8.46 -0.99
CA ARG A 58 -9.73 -8.80 -1.31
C ARG A 58 -10.25 -8.02 -2.53
N ILE A 59 -9.90 -6.74 -2.65
CA ILE A 59 -10.25 -5.91 -3.81
C ILE A 59 -9.58 -6.43 -5.08
N VAL A 60 -8.26 -6.67 -5.04
CA VAL A 60 -7.47 -7.18 -6.18
C VAL A 60 -8.00 -8.54 -6.63
N THR A 61 -8.32 -9.43 -5.69
CA THR A 61 -8.94 -10.72 -5.98
C THR A 61 -10.30 -10.54 -6.67
N ALA A 62 -11.20 -9.72 -6.12
CA ALA A 62 -12.52 -9.49 -6.71
C ALA A 62 -12.44 -8.90 -8.13
N VAL A 63 -11.49 -7.99 -8.38
CA VAL A 63 -11.27 -7.43 -9.73
C VAL A 63 -10.79 -8.52 -10.68
N LEU A 64 -9.75 -9.29 -10.33
CA LEU A 64 -9.21 -10.33 -11.20
C LEU A 64 -10.21 -11.47 -11.44
N GLN A 65 -11.07 -11.75 -10.47
CA GLN A 65 -12.15 -12.73 -10.59
C GLN A 65 -13.25 -12.23 -11.53
N GLY A 66 -13.61 -10.94 -11.45
CA GLY A 66 -14.50 -10.32 -12.44
C GLY A 66 -13.91 -10.32 -13.85
N VAL A 67 -12.60 -10.09 -13.99
CA VAL A 67 -11.90 -10.21 -15.29
C VAL A 67 -11.94 -11.64 -15.80
N HIS A 68 -11.66 -12.61 -14.94
CA HIS A 68 -11.72 -14.03 -15.29
C HIS A 68 -13.11 -14.42 -15.82
N ASP A 69 -14.16 -14.07 -15.08
CA ASP A 69 -15.52 -14.47 -15.41
C ASP A 69 -16.04 -13.74 -16.65
N GLY A 70 -15.75 -12.44 -16.79
CA GLY A 70 -16.10 -11.66 -17.98
C GLY A 70 -15.43 -12.19 -19.24
N ALA A 71 -14.14 -12.55 -19.15
CA ALA A 71 -13.40 -13.10 -20.29
C ALA A 71 -13.93 -14.49 -20.67
N THR A 72 -14.22 -15.33 -19.68
CA THR A 72 -14.80 -16.67 -19.89
C THR A 72 -16.16 -16.57 -20.57
N GLN A 73 -17.03 -15.67 -20.12
CA GLN A 73 -18.34 -15.43 -20.73
C GLN A 73 -18.19 -14.99 -22.20
N GLN A 74 -17.27 -14.08 -22.49
CA GLN A 74 -17.09 -13.58 -23.86
C GLN A 74 -16.53 -14.65 -24.82
N LEU A 75 -15.58 -15.47 -24.34
CA LEU A 75 -15.01 -16.58 -25.12
C LEU A 75 -16.05 -17.67 -25.44
N GLN A 76 -17.06 -17.86 -24.58
CA GLN A 76 -18.16 -18.81 -24.82
C GLN A 76 -19.12 -18.34 -25.91
N HIS A 77 -19.34 -17.02 -26.03
CA HIS A 77 -20.37 -16.48 -26.92
C HIS A 77 -19.89 -16.21 -28.35
N ALA A 78 -18.58 -16.07 -28.60
CA ALA A 78 -18.07 -15.81 -29.95
C ALA A 78 -16.65 -16.35 -30.18
N ALA A 79 -16.53 -17.47 -30.91
CA ALA A 79 -15.25 -18.09 -31.26
C ALA A 79 -14.30 -17.13 -32.02
N ASP A 80 -14.84 -16.19 -32.79
CA ASP A 80 -14.09 -15.21 -33.58
C ASP A 80 -13.61 -13.98 -32.75
N GLN A 81 -14.00 -13.87 -31.48
CA GLN A 81 -13.64 -12.73 -30.62
C GLN A 81 -12.39 -12.98 -29.75
N THR A 82 -11.62 -14.01 -30.08
CA THR A 82 -10.37 -14.37 -29.39
C THR A 82 -9.43 -13.17 -29.21
N GLN A 83 -9.22 -12.34 -30.24
CA GLN A 83 -8.32 -11.19 -30.14
C GLN A 83 -8.89 -10.04 -29.31
N ALA A 84 -10.21 -9.81 -29.39
CA ALA A 84 -10.87 -8.81 -28.57
C ALA A 84 -10.79 -9.18 -27.08
N ALA A 85 -11.11 -10.44 -26.74
CA ALA A 85 -11.02 -10.95 -25.37
C ALA A 85 -9.61 -10.79 -24.78
N LYS A 86 -8.56 -11.10 -25.57
CA LYS A 86 -7.16 -10.87 -25.18
C LYS A 86 -6.87 -9.39 -24.87
N SER A 87 -7.33 -8.49 -25.74
CA SER A 87 -7.15 -7.04 -25.57
C SER A 87 -7.86 -6.56 -24.31
N GLN A 88 -9.11 -6.97 -24.09
CA GLN A 88 -9.91 -6.56 -22.94
C GLN A 88 -9.31 -7.06 -21.62
N VAL A 89 -8.83 -8.31 -21.56
CA VAL A 89 -8.12 -8.84 -20.38
C VAL A 89 -6.84 -8.03 -20.10
N THR A 90 -6.06 -7.74 -21.14
CA THR A 90 -4.84 -6.93 -21.02
C THR A 90 -5.14 -5.52 -20.50
N GLU A 91 -6.18 -4.88 -21.06
CA GLU A 91 -6.64 -3.56 -20.64
C GLU A 91 -7.13 -3.56 -19.19
N ALA A 92 -7.87 -4.57 -18.78
CA ALA A 92 -8.37 -4.68 -17.40
C ALA A 92 -7.23 -4.85 -16.40
N VAL A 93 -6.27 -5.74 -16.66
CA VAL A 93 -5.09 -5.92 -15.80
C VAL A 93 -4.27 -4.62 -15.73
N ALA A 94 -4.12 -3.91 -16.85
CA ALA A 94 -3.47 -2.60 -16.87
C ALA A 94 -4.25 -1.52 -16.11
N GLY A 95 -5.59 -1.59 -16.09
CA GLY A 95 -6.45 -0.69 -15.32
C GLY A 95 -6.30 -0.91 -13.81
N LEU A 96 -6.23 -2.17 -13.39
CA LEU A 96 -5.96 -2.58 -12.01
C LEU A 96 -4.57 -2.11 -11.56
N ASP A 97 -3.53 -2.38 -12.34
CA ASP A 97 -2.15 -1.91 -12.08
C ASP A 97 -2.13 -0.38 -11.92
N ALA A 98 -2.75 0.36 -12.85
CA ALA A 98 -2.83 1.81 -12.76
C ALA A 98 -3.60 2.30 -11.51
N ALA A 99 -4.64 1.60 -11.05
CA ALA A 99 -5.39 1.99 -9.86
C ALA A 99 -4.56 1.81 -8.58
N LEU A 100 -3.85 0.69 -8.47
CA LEU A 100 -2.94 0.43 -7.36
C LEU A 100 -1.76 1.42 -7.35
N ALA A 101 -1.25 1.80 -8.52
CA ALA A 101 -0.27 2.88 -8.63
C ALA A 101 -0.86 4.22 -8.12
N GLY A 102 -2.08 4.55 -8.52
CA GLY A 102 -2.80 5.73 -8.01
C GLY A 102 -2.97 5.71 -6.49
N PHE A 103 -3.22 4.55 -5.89
CA PHE A 103 -3.27 4.38 -4.43
C PHE A 103 -1.92 4.67 -3.76
N ALA A 104 -0.81 4.15 -4.30
CA ALA A 104 0.53 4.44 -3.81
C ALA A 104 0.84 5.96 -3.92
N GLN A 105 0.50 6.59 -5.04
CA GLN A 105 0.65 8.03 -5.23
C GLN A 105 -0.18 8.83 -4.23
N ALA A 106 -1.44 8.45 -3.99
CA ALA A 106 -2.28 9.12 -3.01
C ALA A 106 -1.71 8.99 -1.58
N SER A 107 -1.13 7.84 -1.25
CA SER A 107 -0.45 7.60 0.03
C SER A 107 0.78 8.51 0.21
N LYS A 108 1.57 8.68 -0.86
CA LYS A 108 2.69 9.63 -0.91
C LYS A 108 2.20 11.05 -0.60
N LEU A 109 1.20 11.52 -1.35
CA LEU A 109 0.66 12.88 -1.23
C LEU A 109 0.08 13.14 0.16
N ALA A 110 -0.62 12.18 0.75
CA ALA A 110 -1.17 12.30 2.10
C ALA A 110 -0.07 12.52 3.16
N VAL A 111 1.07 11.85 3.02
CA VAL A 111 2.23 12.05 3.92
C VAL A 111 2.87 13.43 3.71
N GLU A 112 3.05 13.85 2.46
CA GLU A 112 3.60 15.17 2.14
C GLU A 112 2.69 16.30 2.66
N GLU A 113 1.38 16.16 2.52
CA GLU A 113 0.41 17.14 2.99
C GLU A 113 0.36 17.22 4.52
N ALA A 114 0.41 16.08 5.22
CA ALA A 114 0.46 16.05 6.67
C ALA A 114 1.74 16.73 7.20
N ALA A 115 2.89 16.43 6.58
CA ALA A 115 4.16 17.08 6.89
C ALA A 115 4.08 18.61 6.70
N GLY A 116 3.52 19.08 5.58
CA GLY A 116 3.37 20.49 5.27
C GLY A 116 2.39 21.24 6.19
N GLN A 117 1.34 20.56 6.68
CA GLN A 117 0.35 21.13 7.60
C GLN A 117 0.75 21.04 9.09
N ALA A 118 1.97 20.61 9.40
CA ALA A 118 2.42 20.29 10.76
C ALA A 118 1.52 19.28 11.51
N LYS A 119 0.72 18.51 10.76
CA LYS A 119 -0.11 17.43 11.29
C LYS A 119 0.78 16.20 11.39
N LYS A 120 0.90 15.63 12.60
CA LYS A 120 1.75 14.46 12.82
C LYS A 120 0.92 13.19 12.63
N PHE A 121 1.29 12.38 11.64
CA PHE A 121 1.07 10.94 11.75
C PHE A 121 1.92 10.41 12.90
N SER A 122 1.40 9.43 13.63
CA SER A 122 2.24 8.68 14.56
C SER A 122 3.30 7.88 13.80
N GLU A 123 4.45 7.64 14.41
CA GLU A 123 5.49 6.78 13.83
C GLU A 123 4.93 5.39 13.48
N GLN A 124 4.04 4.86 14.33
CA GLN A 124 3.35 3.59 14.11
C GLN A 124 2.49 3.60 12.83
N GLU A 125 1.75 4.67 12.55
CA GLU A 125 0.94 4.80 11.32
C GLU A 125 1.82 4.91 10.06
N LEU A 126 2.94 5.63 10.14
CA LEU A 126 3.89 5.73 9.03
C LEU A 126 4.57 4.39 8.75
N THR A 127 5.02 3.69 9.79
CA THR A 127 5.61 2.36 9.67
C THR A 127 4.62 1.35 9.10
N ARG A 128 3.36 1.36 9.58
CA ARG A 128 2.31 0.48 9.07
C ARG A 128 2.04 0.75 7.58
N THR A 129 1.76 2.00 7.22
CA THR A 129 1.47 2.38 5.83
C THR A 129 2.63 2.04 4.90
N ARG A 130 3.88 2.25 5.34
CA ARG A 130 5.06 1.84 4.59
C ARG A 130 5.09 0.32 4.36
N SER A 131 4.85 -0.48 5.40
CA SER A 131 4.83 -1.94 5.30
C SER A 131 3.73 -2.42 4.35
N ASP A 132 2.55 -1.80 4.38
CA ASP A 132 1.46 -2.13 3.46
C ASP A 132 1.85 -1.81 2.00
N LEU A 133 2.53 -0.68 1.77
CA LEU A 133 3.03 -0.29 0.43
C LEU A 133 4.14 -1.23 -0.07
N GLU A 134 5.04 -1.68 0.79
CA GLU A 134 6.10 -2.65 0.42
C GLU A 134 5.52 -3.99 -0.07
N GLY A 135 4.35 -4.39 0.44
CA GLY A 135 3.66 -5.60 0.01
C GLY A 135 2.84 -5.47 -1.27
N LEU A 136 2.58 -4.26 -1.75
CA LEU A 136 1.53 -4.00 -2.75
C LEU A 136 1.82 -4.57 -4.14
N GLU A 137 3.05 -4.47 -4.64
CA GLU A 137 3.42 -5.05 -5.94
C GLU A 137 3.38 -6.58 -5.89
N ASN A 138 3.92 -7.17 -4.82
CA ASN A 138 3.89 -8.63 -4.64
C ASN A 138 2.45 -9.14 -4.57
N LEU A 139 1.57 -8.46 -3.82
CA LEU A 139 0.16 -8.77 -3.75
C LEU A 139 -0.48 -8.82 -5.15
N PHE A 140 -0.24 -7.81 -5.98
CA PHE A 140 -0.75 -7.74 -7.34
C PHE A 140 -0.23 -8.90 -8.20
N LEU A 141 1.08 -9.13 -8.21
CA LEU A 141 1.72 -10.17 -9.02
C LEU A 141 1.29 -11.57 -8.60
N ASP A 142 1.20 -11.84 -7.30
CA ASP A 142 0.80 -13.13 -6.75
C ASP A 142 -0.67 -13.42 -7.07
N THR A 143 -1.57 -12.45 -6.91
CA THR A 143 -2.99 -12.65 -7.22
C THR A 143 -3.21 -12.83 -8.73
N LEU A 144 -2.47 -12.08 -9.56
CA LEU A 144 -2.50 -12.26 -11.02
C LEU A 144 -2.03 -13.67 -11.42
N HIS A 145 -0.93 -14.15 -10.82
CA HIS A 145 -0.41 -15.49 -11.07
C HIS A 145 -1.37 -16.59 -10.60
N GLN A 146 -1.99 -16.43 -9.42
CA GLN A 146 -2.99 -17.37 -8.91
C GLN A 146 -4.22 -17.43 -9.82
N THR A 147 -4.68 -16.27 -10.31
CA THR A 147 -5.80 -16.19 -11.26
C THR A 147 -5.43 -16.86 -12.59
N ALA A 148 -4.19 -16.67 -13.08
CA ALA A 148 -3.70 -17.37 -14.26
C ALA A 148 -3.71 -18.90 -14.08
N THR A 149 -3.27 -19.38 -12.91
CA THR A 149 -3.23 -20.82 -12.56
C THR A 149 -4.63 -21.43 -12.44
N ALA A 150 -5.60 -20.64 -11.96
CA ALA A 150 -6.99 -21.08 -11.80
C ALA A 150 -7.80 -21.06 -13.11
N ALA A 151 -7.38 -20.24 -14.09
CA ALA A 151 -8.00 -20.15 -15.41
C ALA A 151 -7.71 -21.39 -16.27
N GLN A 152 -8.41 -21.51 -17.41
CA GLN A 152 -8.14 -22.56 -18.40
C GLN A 152 -7.98 -22.00 -19.81
N GLY A 153 -7.27 -22.77 -20.65
CA GLY A 153 -7.10 -22.49 -22.07
C GLY A 153 -6.49 -21.11 -22.33
N LEU A 154 -7.06 -20.40 -23.30
CA LEU A 154 -6.55 -19.11 -23.76
C LEU A 154 -6.41 -18.07 -22.65
N LEU A 155 -7.35 -18.03 -21.69
CA LEU A 155 -7.33 -17.06 -20.60
C LEU A 155 -6.13 -17.31 -19.67
N SER A 156 -5.84 -18.58 -19.36
CA SER A 156 -4.65 -18.96 -18.59
C SER A 156 -3.37 -18.49 -19.29
N ASP A 157 -3.25 -18.73 -20.60
CA ASP A 157 -2.07 -18.33 -21.39
C ASP A 157 -1.84 -16.81 -21.34
N VAL A 158 -2.90 -16.03 -21.55
CA VAL A 158 -2.83 -14.56 -21.54
C VAL A 158 -2.43 -14.04 -20.16
N LEU A 159 -3.07 -14.52 -19.09
CA LEU A 159 -2.76 -14.08 -17.73
C LEU A 159 -1.35 -14.48 -17.30
N HIS A 160 -0.86 -15.66 -17.72
CA HIS A 160 0.52 -16.07 -17.46
C HIS A 160 1.53 -15.19 -18.21
N ASP A 161 1.25 -14.85 -19.47
CA ASP A 161 2.11 -13.95 -20.24
C ASP A 161 2.13 -12.55 -19.63
N LEU A 162 0.98 -12.04 -19.15
CA LEU A 162 0.90 -10.77 -18.42
C LEU A 162 1.67 -10.84 -17.09
N SER A 163 1.51 -11.91 -16.31
CA SER A 163 2.25 -12.12 -15.05
C SER A 163 3.77 -12.15 -15.28
N ARG A 164 4.23 -12.87 -16.32
CA ARG A 164 5.64 -12.91 -16.71
C ARG A 164 6.13 -11.55 -17.19
N HIS A 165 5.33 -10.85 -18.00
CA HIS A 165 5.66 -9.52 -18.49
C HIS A 165 5.82 -8.53 -17.34
N ALA A 166 4.86 -8.48 -16.42
CA ALA A 166 4.86 -7.62 -15.25
C ALA A 166 6.08 -7.90 -14.36
N LYS A 167 6.43 -9.17 -14.13
CA LYS A 167 7.62 -9.55 -13.34
C LYS A 167 8.94 -9.13 -14.00
N ASN A 168 9.03 -9.22 -15.32
CA ASN A 168 10.29 -9.00 -16.04
C ASN A 168 10.50 -7.53 -16.45
N ASN A 169 9.42 -6.82 -16.79
CA ASN A 169 9.47 -5.45 -17.30
C ASN A 169 9.01 -4.42 -16.25
N GLY A 170 8.46 -4.88 -15.14
CA GLY A 170 7.90 -4.05 -14.07
C GLY A 170 6.42 -3.72 -14.27
N THR A 171 5.88 -3.04 -13.27
CA THR A 171 4.49 -2.61 -13.18
C THR A 171 4.41 -1.10 -12.96
N ALA A 172 3.25 -0.48 -13.25
CA ALA A 172 3.01 0.91 -12.87
C ALA A 172 3.05 1.07 -11.34
N VAL A 173 2.51 0.08 -10.61
CA VAL A 173 2.61 0.00 -9.14
C VAL A 173 4.06 0.04 -8.67
N GLY A 174 4.92 -0.85 -9.18
CA GLY A 174 6.31 -0.95 -8.76
C GLY A 174 7.10 0.33 -9.06
N SER A 175 6.82 0.98 -10.19
CA SER A 175 7.41 2.30 -10.49
C SER A 175 6.98 3.36 -9.48
N GLN A 176 5.69 3.44 -9.16
CA GLN A 176 5.16 4.44 -8.22
C GLN A 176 5.58 4.17 -6.77
N LEU A 177 5.72 2.89 -6.38
CA LEU A 177 6.17 2.49 -5.05
C LEU A 177 7.59 2.93 -4.78
N LYS A 178 8.49 2.86 -5.76
CA LYS A 178 9.88 3.35 -5.60
C LYS A 178 9.91 4.82 -5.20
N GLU A 179 9.11 5.65 -5.86
CA GLU A 179 9.00 7.07 -5.53
C GLU A 179 8.34 7.28 -4.16
N THR A 180 7.24 6.58 -3.90
CA THR A 180 6.45 6.70 -2.67
C THR A 180 7.27 6.31 -1.44
N LEU A 181 7.96 5.16 -1.48
CA LEU A 181 8.78 4.67 -0.37
C LEU A 181 9.99 5.58 -0.11
N ALA A 182 10.55 6.22 -1.14
CA ALA A 182 11.60 7.22 -0.97
C ALA A 182 11.10 8.45 -0.18
N THR A 183 9.91 8.96 -0.49
CA THR A 183 9.28 10.05 0.27
C THR A 183 9.04 9.66 1.73
N PHE A 184 8.55 8.45 1.99
CA PHE A 184 8.34 7.97 3.36
C PHE A 184 9.66 7.90 4.15
N ALA A 185 10.73 7.37 3.55
CA ALA A 185 12.04 7.30 4.17
C ALA A 185 12.59 8.69 4.53
N GLN A 186 12.42 9.67 3.62
CA GLN A 186 12.82 11.06 3.86
C GLN A 186 12.05 11.67 5.04
N GLN A 187 10.72 11.47 5.09
CA GLN A 187 9.88 12.07 6.13
C GLN A 187 10.18 11.49 7.52
N VAL A 188 10.43 10.18 7.62
CA VAL A 188 10.85 9.55 8.88
C VAL A 188 12.19 10.10 9.36
N ALA A 189 13.17 10.27 8.46
CA ALA A 189 14.46 10.85 8.81
C ALA A 189 14.33 12.30 9.31
N SER A 190 13.51 13.12 8.67
CA SER A 190 13.25 14.51 9.09
C SER A 190 12.61 14.60 10.48
N VAL A 191 11.69 13.70 10.82
CA VAL A 191 11.09 13.64 12.18
C VAL A 191 12.15 13.28 13.23
N GLY A 192 13.03 12.31 12.94
CA GLY A 192 14.13 11.94 13.83
C GLY A 192 15.10 13.09 14.09
N HIS A 193 15.51 13.81 13.04
CA HIS A 193 16.36 15.00 13.18
C HIS A 193 15.71 16.11 14.01
N ALA A 194 14.43 16.42 13.77
CA ALA A 194 13.72 17.44 14.54
C ALA A 194 13.58 17.06 16.03
N GLN A 195 13.38 15.78 16.36
CA GLN A 195 13.37 15.30 17.74
C GLN A 195 14.74 15.45 18.41
N LEU A 196 15.84 15.19 17.68
CA LEU A 196 17.21 15.39 18.18
C LEU A 196 17.55 16.87 18.39
N GLU A 197 17.17 17.75 17.46
CA GLU A 197 17.36 19.20 17.63
C GLU A 197 16.51 19.76 18.79
N THR A 198 15.29 19.26 18.97
CA THR A 198 14.45 19.63 20.12
C THR A 198 15.03 19.07 21.43
N GLY A 199 15.60 17.86 21.40
CA GLY A 199 16.32 17.27 22.53
C GLY A 199 17.63 17.99 22.87
N ALA A 200 18.37 18.46 21.86
CA ALA A 200 19.56 19.29 22.02
C ALA A 200 19.20 20.72 22.50
N SER A 201 18.04 21.25 22.07
CA SER A 201 17.47 22.48 22.60
C SER A 201 17.04 22.35 24.07
N LEU A 202 16.72 21.14 24.56
CA LEU A 202 16.52 20.89 25.99
C LEU A 202 17.84 20.92 26.79
N ALA A 203 18.99 20.70 26.14
CA ALA A 203 20.29 20.79 26.80
C ALA A 203 20.72 22.24 27.07
N HIS A 204 20.12 23.23 26.41
CA HIS A 204 20.42 24.65 26.63
C HIS A 204 19.79 25.25 27.91
N THR A 205 19.05 24.48 28.72
CA THR A 205 18.59 24.91 30.06
C THR A 205 19.07 24.00 31.19
N THR A 206 20.21 23.33 31.02
CA THR A 206 20.93 22.69 32.15
C THR A 206 22.29 23.36 32.40
N ALA A 207 22.35 24.68 32.29
CA ALA A 207 23.56 25.45 32.60
C ALA A 207 23.76 25.71 34.12
N ASP A 208 22.79 25.39 34.99
CA ASP A 208 22.88 25.71 36.43
C ASP A 208 22.90 24.50 37.38
N ILE A 209 23.05 23.27 36.88
CA ILE A 209 23.19 22.09 37.76
C ILE A 209 24.36 21.20 37.32
N ILE A 210 25.59 21.74 37.31
CA ILE A 210 26.80 21.04 37.84
C ILE A 210 27.76 22.12 38.37
N GLY A 211 27.35 22.79 39.45
CA GLY A 211 28.19 23.74 40.19
C GLY A 211 28.97 23.14 41.36
N LYS A 212 28.83 21.84 41.68
CA LYS A 212 29.57 21.19 42.78
C LYS A 212 29.75 19.69 42.55
N ILE A 213 30.74 19.30 41.74
CA ILE A 213 31.45 18.04 41.96
C ILE A 213 32.93 18.41 42.10
N ALA A 214 33.41 18.28 43.32
CA ALA A 214 34.64 18.86 43.82
C ALA A 214 35.88 18.28 43.14
N SER A 215 36.72 19.17 42.62
CA SER A 215 38.16 18.99 42.64
C SER A 215 38.60 18.91 44.11
N GLY A 216 38.93 17.72 44.62
CA GLY A 216 39.32 17.61 46.03
C GLY A 216 39.57 16.21 46.54
N VAL A 217 40.12 15.30 45.74
CA VAL A 217 40.78 14.10 46.27
C VAL A 217 42.15 14.01 45.64
N LEU A 218 43.09 14.82 46.14
CA LEU A 218 44.52 14.52 46.15
C LEU A 218 45.18 15.39 47.25
N SER A 219 46.00 14.74 48.07
CA SER A 219 46.85 15.27 49.16
C SER A 219 46.17 15.52 50.50
N GLY A 220 46.53 14.71 51.51
CA GLY A 220 46.22 15.06 52.90
C GLY A 220 46.19 13.95 53.96
N ILE A 221 46.80 12.78 53.78
CA ILE A 221 47.27 12.00 54.94
C ILE A 221 48.51 12.73 55.45
N ASN A 222 48.27 13.81 56.18
CA ASN A 222 49.26 14.48 56.98
C ASN A 222 49.39 13.72 58.30
N ASP A 223 50.57 13.13 58.46
CA ASP A 223 51.34 13.10 59.71
C ASP A 223 50.53 13.08 61.02
N GLN A 224 50.41 11.88 61.60
CA GLN A 224 50.27 11.75 63.04
C GLN A 224 51.64 12.00 63.68
N SER A 225 51.92 13.27 63.99
CA SER A 225 52.93 13.67 64.97
C SER A 225 52.23 14.36 66.16
N LYS A 226 51.88 13.56 67.18
CA LYS A 226 51.86 14.01 68.58
C LYS A 226 52.27 12.85 69.50
N LYS A 227 53.45 13.05 70.09
CA LYS A 227 53.95 12.63 71.42
C LYS A 227 53.57 11.25 71.95
#